data_AF-A0A3M1D838-F1
#
_entry.id   AF-A0A3M1D838-F1
#
_cell.length_a   1.000
_cell.length_b   1.000
_cell.length_c   1.000
_cell.angle_alpha   90.00
_cell.angle_beta   90.00
_cell.angle_gamma   90.00
#
_symmetry.space_group_name_H-M   'P 1'
#
loop_
_entity.id
_entity.type
_entity.pdbx_description
1 polymer ?
#
loop_
_entity_poly.entity_id
_entity_poly.type
_entity_poly.pdbx_seq_one_letter_code
_entity_poly.pdbx_strand_id
1 'polypeptide(L)'
;MNDEPGKLNMSGKKRAKAKQDTKAAVTTMPDPEEFIEIFKRGVKFTEELLQENERLRSRIVSLEEENRLLARKHLGPDGYRDLLEQLQQLDERRKQLEERFEAIENENRDYRRRHEEMEQEYNRLANLYIASYQLHSSLELEEVVRVVSEIILNLIGGRAFVLFLRKGRKYVPVHGYGCEWQTMPAVRHGEGILGKAASEGVTHIDSNIPGSRERGGPAVCIPLTLEGRTMGIVAIYQFLEHKGCITDLDRELFGLLGVHAASALTAAMLYASTDGLVDEADEFEKIASGKS
;
A
#
# COMPACT_ATOMS: atom_id res chain seq x y z
N MET A 1 28.85 46.53 -40.67
CA MET A 1 30.09 46.44 -39.88
C MET A 1 30.61 45.02 -40.10
N ASN A 2 31.14 44.65 -41.28
CA ASN A 2 32.33 45.19 -41.96
C ASN A 2 33.47 45.39 -40.95
N ASP A 3 34.65 44.78 -41.01
CA ASP A 3 35.30 43.98 -42.05
C ASP A 3 36.49 43.25 -41.37
N GLU A 4 36.72 41.96 -41.65
CA GLU A 4 38.08 41.47 -41.91
C GLU A 4 38.50 42.04 -43.28
N PRO A 5 39.79 42.32 -43.61
CA PRO A 5 40.91 41.40 -43.37
C PRO A 5 42.32 42.04 -43.21
N GLY A 6 43.30 41.20 -42.86
CA GLY A 6 44.49 41.02 -43.70
C GLY A 6 45.72 41.95 -43.55
N LYS A 7 46.86 41.28 -43.37
CA LYS A 7 48.19 41.58 -43.96
C LYS A 7 48.91 42.84 -43.46
N LEU A 8 50.09 42.63 -42.87
CA LEU A 8 51.28 43.41 -43.24
C LEU A 8 52.47 42.46 -43.35
N ASN A 9 52.66 42.08 -44.60
CA ASN A 9 53.81 41.42 -45.16
C ASN A 9 54.74 42.53 -45.69
N MET A 10 55.97 42.14 -46.05
CA MET A 10 56.86 42.87 -46.98
C MET A 10 57.61 44.07 -46.38
N SER A 11 58.86 44.37 -46.73
CA SER A 11 59.77 43.86 -47.74
C SER A 11 61.14 44.48 -47.46
N GLY A 12 62.16 43.88 -48.04
CA GLY A 12 63.55 44.21 -47.80
C GLY A 12 63.97 45.61 -48.21
N LYS A 13 65.23 45.93 -47.90
CA LYS A 13 65.96 46.98 -48.58
C LYS A 13 67.42 46.60 -48.71
N LYS A 14 67.76 46.14 -49.91
CA LYS A 14 69.08 46.30 -50.52
C LYS A 14 69.32 47.79 -50.81
N ARG A 15 70.62 48.15 -50.83
CA ARG A 15 71.27 49.35 -51.40
C ARG A 15 71.08 50.66 -50.60
N ALA A 16 72.01 51.61 -50.57
CA ALA A 16 73.45 51.76 -50.80
C ALA A 16 73.67 53.29 -50.86
N LYS A 17 74.88 53.76 -50.52
CA LYS A 17 75.42 55.14 -50.65
C LYS A 17 74.95 56.11 -49.55
N ALA A 18 75.76 57.04 -49.02
CA ALA A 18 77.08 57.57 -49.37
C ALA A 18 77.71 58.15 -48.08
N LYS A 19 78.99 57.84 -47.80
CA LYS A 19 80.13 58.80 -47.76
C LYS A 19 79.90 60.08 -46.95
N GLN A 20 80.58 60.19 -45.80
CA GLN A 20 81.56 61.23 -45.46
C GLN A 20 82.06 60.94 -44.04
N ASP A 21 83.32 60.52 -43.94
CA ASP A 21 84.40 61.39 -43.46
C ASP A 21 84.22 61.76 -41.98
N THR A 22 84.95 61.10 -41.09
CA THR A 22 86.08 61.74 -40.40
C THR A 22 86.73 60.82 -39.37
N LYS A 23 88.03 60.59 -39.61
CA LYS A 23 89.12 60.53 -38.63
C LYS A 23 88.99 59.60 -37.43
N ALA A 24 89.75 58.51 -37.56
CA ALA A 24 90.72 58.01 -36.58
C ALA A 24 90.69 58.66 -35.18
N ALA A 25 90.25 57.88 -34.20
CA ALA A 25 90.76 57.95 -32.83
C ALA A 25 91.08 56.52 -32.36
N VAL A 26 92.32 56.14 -32.63
CA VAL A 26 93.18 55.33 -31.76
C VAL A 26 92.52 54.12 -31.11
N THR A 27 92.76 52.97 -31.73
CA THR A 27 92.90 51.67 -31.09
C THR A 27 93.82 51.81 -29.88
N THR A 28 93.23 52.00 -28.71
CA THR A 28 93.91 51.74 -27.44
C THR A 28 93.57 50.29 -27.15
N MET A 29 94.56 49.40 -27.21
CA MET A 29 94.37 48.07 -26.67
C MET A 29 93.91 48.26 -25.21
N PRO A 30 92.83 47.59 -24.76
CA PRO A 30 92.50 47.60 -23.34
C PRO A 30 93.75 47.17 -22.58
N ASP A 31 94.07 47.86 -21.49
CA ASP A 31 95.24 47.56 -20.68
C ASP A 31 95.25 46.05 -20.38
N PRO A 32 96.41 45.36 -20.36
CA PRO A 32 96.46 43.92 -20.14
C PRO A 32 95.65 43.46 -18.92
N GLU A 33 95.52 44.32 -17.91
CA GLU A 33 94.69 44.11 -16.72
C GLU A 33 93.18 44.08 -17.03
N GLU A 34 92.68 44.97 -17.89
CA GLU A 34 91.27 45.10 -18.27
C GLU A 34 90.81 43.93 -19.17
N PHE A 35 91.69 43.47 -20.07
CA PHE A 35 91.44 42.28 -20.89
C PHE A 35 91.43 41.00 -20.05
N ILE A 36 92.35 40.89 -19.09
CA ILE A 36 92.37 39.79 -18.10
C ILE A 36 91.10 39.83 -17.24
N GLU A 37 90.59 40.99 -16.87
CA GLU A 37 89.36 41.12 -16.08
C GLU A 37 88.11 40.70 -16.85
N ILE A 38 87.98 41.09 -18.12
CA ILE A 38 86.89 40.63 -19.00
C ILE A 38 86.97 39.12 -19.24
N PHE A 39 88.17 38.57 -19.44
CA PHE A 39 88.34 37.12 -19.61
C PHE A 39 88.01 36.36 -18.32
N LYS A 40 88.44 36.86 -17.16
CA LYS A 40 88.03 36.34 -15.83
C LYS A 40 86.52 36.40 -15.64
N ARG A 41 85.86 37.45 -16.12
CA ARG A 41 84.40 37.61 -16.05
C ARG A 41 83.68 36.66 -17.02
N GLY A 42 84.24 36.44 -18.21
CA GLY A 42 83.77 35.46 -19.18
C GLY A 42 83.88 34.02 -18.65
N VAL A 43 85.01 33.68 -18.02
CA VAL A 43 85.21 32.37 -17.36
C VAL A 43 84.22 32.17 -16.23
N LYS A 44 84.07 33.16 -15.33
CA LYS A 44 83.07 33.11 -14.25
C LYS A 44 81.64 32.96 -14.79
N PHE A 45 81.29 33.67 -15.86
CA PHE A 45 79.97 33.55 -16.48
C PHE A 45 79.75 32.18 -17.12
N THR A 46 80.78 31.58 -17.75
CA THR A 46 80.68 30.21 -18.27
C THR A 46 80.57 29.18 -17.15
N GLU A 47 81.24 29.39 -16.01
CA GLU A 47 81.11 28.54 -14.82
C GLU A 47 79.70 28.65 -14.21
N GLU A 48 79.16 29.86 -14.09
CA GLU A 48 77.78 30.10 -13.65
C GLU A 48 76.77 29.44 -14.60
N LEU A 49 76.94 29.57 -15.92
CA LEU A 49 76.08 28.89 -16.91
C LEU A 49 76.17 27.37 -16.82
N LEU A 50 77.36 26.81 -16.57
CA LEU A 50 77.55 25.38 -16.38
C LEU A 50 76.84 24.89 -15.12
N GLN A 51 76.97 25.61 -14.00
CA GLN A 51 76.28 25.32 -12.76
C GLN A 51 74.76 25.41 -12.91
N GLU A 52 74.26 26.45 -13.59
CA GLU A 52 72.84 26.60 -13.88
C GLU A 52 72.33 25.47 -14.78
N ASN A 53 73.12 25.04 -15.77
CA ASN A 53 72.76 23.93 -16.65
C ASN A 53 72.70 22.60 -15.88
N GLU A 54 73.68 22.34 -15.02
CA GLU A 54 73.66 21.16 -14.14
C GLU A 54 72.44 21.18 -13.21
N ARG A 55 72.15 22.33 -12.59
CA ARG A 55 70.97 22.51 -11.74
C ARG A 55 69.67 22.27 -12.49
N LEU A 56 69.54 22.81 -13.71
CA LEU A 56 68.36 22.60 -14.55
C LEU A 56 68.23 21.14 -14.97
N ARG A 57 69.33 20.47 -15.33
CA ARG A 57 69.33 19.03 -15.62
C ARG A 57 68.87 18.20 -14.42
N SER A 58 69.40 18.48 -13.23
CA SER A 58 68.95 17.81 -11.99
C SER A 58 67.47 18.10 -11.71
N ARG A 59 67.00 19.32 -11.97
CA ARG A 59 65.60 19.68 -11.79
C ARG A 59 64.69 18.93 -12.77
N ILE A 60 65.08 18.82 -14.04
CA ILE A 60 64.36 18.04 -15.06
C ILE A 60 64.26 16.58 -14.63
N VAL A 61 65.39 15.96 -14.22
CA VAL A 61 65.39 14.57 -13.74
C VAL A 61 64.45 14.38 -12.54
N SER A 62 64.48 15.31 -11.58
CA SER A 62 63.59 15.23 -10.41
C SER A 62 62.09 15.36 -10.79
N LEU A 63 61.76 16.23 -11.74
CA LEU A 63 60.39 16.43 -12.21
C LEU A 63 59.91 15.27 -13.07
N GLU A 64 60.78 14.68 -13.89
CA GLU A 64 60.49 13.48 -14.67
C GLU A 64 60.23 12.28 -13.76
N GLU A 65 61.01 12.13 -12.69
CA GLU A 65 60.81 11.07 -11.70
C GLU A 65 59.53 11.28 -10.89
N GLU A 66 59.23 12.51 -10.48
CA GLU A 66 57.98 12.87 -9.81
C GLU A 66 56.76 12.62 -10.72
N ASN A 67 56.81 13.01 -11.99
CA ASN A 67 55.77 12.72 -12.97
C ASN A 67 55.59 11.21 -13.19
N ARG A 68 56.68 10.44 -13.25
CA ARG A 68 56.61 8.98 -13.39
C ARG A 68 55.97 8.33 -12.17
N LEU A 69 56.26 8.83 -10.97
CA LEU A 69 55.64 8.36 -9.73
C LEU A 69 54.16 8.76 -9.66
N LEU A 70 53.79 9.97 -10.08
CA LEU A 70 52.41 10.42 -10.15
C LEU A 70 51.61 9.62 -11.18
N ALA A 71 52.18 9.33 -12.36
CA ALA A 71 51.57 8.49 -13.39
C ALA A 71 51.46 7.00 -12.99
N ARG A 72 52.22 6.55 -11.98
CA ARG A 72 52.03 5.24 -11.35
C ARG A 72 50.97 5.26 -10.23
N LYS A 73 50.79 6.40 -9.55
CA LYS A 73 49.81 6.59 -8.49
C LYS A 73 48.40 6.90 -9.02
N HIS A 74 48.31 7.66 -10.10
CA HIS A 74 47.08 7.85 -10.85
C HIS A 74 46.99 6.71 -11.86
N LEU A 75 45.86 6.02 -11.90
CA LEU A 75 45.57 5.06 -12.96
C LEU A 75 45.89 5.74 -14.30
N GLY A 76 46.73 5.12 -15.13
CA GLY A 76 47.01 5.62 -16.47
C GLY A 76 45.73 5.74 -17.31
N PRO A 77 45.81 6.23 -18.56
CA PRO A 77 44.66 6.29 -19.46
C PRO A 77 43.87 4.97 -19.55
N ASP A 78 44.57 3.84 -19.44
CA ASP A 78 44.01 2.50 -19.44
C ASP A 78 43.23 2.18 -18.15
N GLY A 79 43.71 2.62 -16.98
CA GLY A 79 42.99 2.38 -15.73
C GLY A 79 41.77 3.30 -15.54
N TYR A 80 41.76 4.50 -16.13
CA TYR A 80 40.54 5.30 -16.23
C TYR A 80 39.49 4.64 -17.13
N ARG A 81 39.89 3.92 -18.19
CA ARG A 81 38.98 3.13 -19.02
C ARG A 81 38.40 1.95 -18.26
N ASP A 82 39.24 1.19 -17.56
CA ASP A 82 38.79 0.06 -16.74
C ASP A 82 37.79 0.50 -15.66
N LEU A 83 38.02 1.65 -15.02
CA LEU A 83 37.11 2.21 -14.02
C LEU A 83 35.77 2.65 -14.64
N LEU A 84 35.78 3.26 -15.82
CA LEU A 84 34.57 3.64 -16.54
C LEU A 84 33.76 2.40 -16.96
N GLU A 85 34.41 1.34 -17.42
CA GLU A 85 33.76 0.06 -17.74
C GLU A 85 33.13 -0.57 -16.49
N GLN A 86 33.83 -0.55 -15.34
CA GLN A 86 33.28 -1.03 -14.08
C GLN A 86 32.06 -0.22 -13.62
N LEU A 87 32.09 1.11 -13.75
CA LEU A 87 30.95 1.96 -13.42
C LEU A 87 29.75 1.65 -14.31
N GLN A 88 29.95 1.46 -15.62
CA GLN A 88 28.88 1.07 -16.54
C GLN A 88 28.29 -0.29 -16.17
N GLN A 89 29.13 -1.28 -15.87
CA GLN A 89 28.66 -2.60 -15.43
C GLN A 89 27.89 -2.54 -14.11
N LEU A 90 28.32 -1.70 -13.17
CA LEU A 90 27.63 -1.50 -11.89
C LEU A 90 26.29 -0.78 -12.08
N ASP A 91 26.22 0.22 -12.94
CA ASP A 91 24.98 0.92 -13.26
C ASP A 91 23.97 -0.01 -13.95
N GLU A 92 24.43 -0.84 -14.89
CA GLU A 92 23.59 -1.86 -15.52
C GLU A 92 23.08 -2.89 -14.51
N ARG A 93 23.95 -3.40 -13.64
CA ARG A 93 23.55 -4.33 -12.57
C ARG A 93 22.58 -3.68 -11.58
N ARG A 94 22.79 -2.42 -11.22
CA ARG A 94 21.88 -1.68 -10.33
C ARG A 94 20.51 -1.56 -10.98
N LYS A 95 20.45 -1.16 -12.26
CA LYS A 95 19.20 -1.04 -13.00
C LYS A 95 18.46 -2.38 -13.12
N GLN A 96 19.18 -3.46 -13.43
CA GLN A 96 18.59 -4.81 -13.45
C GLN A 96 18.05 -5.24 -12.10
N LEU A 97 18.73 -4.88 -11.01
CA LEU A 97 18.29 -5.21 -9.66
C LEU A 97 17.07 -4.38 -9.25
N GLU A 98 17.03 -3.09 -9.61
CA GLU A 98 15.88 -2.20 -9.43
C GLU A 98 14.65 -2.75 -10.18
N GLU A 99 14.79 -3.11 -11.46
CA GLU A 99 13.70 -3.70 -12.26
C GLU A 99 13.18 -5.01 -11.65
N ARG A 100 14.08 -5.88 -11.18
CA ARG A 100 13.68 -7.13 -10.48
C ARG A 100 12.99 -6.85 -9.16
N PHE A 101 13.46 -5.85 -8.41
CA PHE A 101 12.88 -5.48 -7.13
C PHE A 101 11.46 -4.94 -7.32
N GLU A 102 11.24 -4.07 -8.30
CA GLU A 102 9.90 -3.58 -8.65
C GLU A 102 8.98 -4.71 -9.10
N ALA A 103 9.48 -5.65 -9.91
CA ALA A 103 8.71 -6.81 -10.33
C ALA A 103 8.29 -7.68 -9.13
N ILE A 104 9.21 -7.97 -8.21
CA ILE A 104 8.93 -8.74 -7.00
C ILE A 104 7.96 -7.98 -6.09
N GLU A 105 8.12 -6.67 -5.91
CA GLU A 105 7.20 -5.88 -5.11
C GLU A 105 5.78 -5.90 -5.67
N ASN A 106 5.63 -5.79 -6.99
CA ASN A 106 4.34 -5.89 -7.66
C ASN A 106 3.73 -7.28 -7.47
N GLU A 107 4.52 -8.34 -7.67
CA GLU A 107 4.08 -9.72 -7.46
C GLU A 107 3.66 -9.95 -6.00
N ASN A 108 4.41 -9.40 -5.04
CA ASN A 108 4.11 -9.53 -3.62
C ASN A 108 2.84 -8.76 -3.23
N ARG A 109 2.61 -7.57 -3.82
CA ARG A 109 1.34 -6.83 -3.67
C ARG A 109 0.15 -7.65 -4.20
N ASP A 110 0.29 -8.25 -5.37
CA ASP A 110 -0.75 -9.11 -5.95
C ASP A 110 -1.01 -10.36 -5.09
N TYR A 111 0.04 -11.01 -4.57
CA TYR A 111 -0.13 -12.15 -3.66
C TYR A 111 -0.86 -11.75 -2.38
N ARG A 112 -0.50 -10.63 -1.75
CA ARG A 112 -1.19 -10.14 -0.55
C ARG A 112 -2.66 -9.91 -0.81
N ARG A 113 -3.00 -9.24 -1.92
CA ARG A 113 -4.38 -9.01 -2.31
C ARG A 113 -5.16 -10.32 -2.47
N ARG A 114 -4.61 -11.30 -3.20
CA ARG A 114 -5.26 -12.60 -3.37
C ARG A 114 -5.38 -13.37 -2.06
N HIS A 115 -4.40 -13.24 -1.17
CA HIS A 115 -4.44 -13.87 0.14
C HIS A 115 -5.55 -13.29 1.00
N GLU A 116 -5.69 -11.96 1.02
CA GLU A 116 -6.80 -11.27 1.70
C GLU A 116 -8.15 -11.69 1.13
N GLU A 117 -8.29 -11.78 -0.19
CA GLU A 117 -9.50 -12.28 -0.86
C GLU A 117 -9.81 -13.73 -0.44
N MET A 118 -8.81 -14.63 -0.45
CA MET A 118 -8.98 -16.02 -0.02
C MET A 118 -9.34 -16.17 1.46
N GLU A 119 -8.72 -15.39 2.34
CA GLU A 119 -9.06 -15.41 3.77
C GLU A 119 -10.49 -14.92 4.00
N GLN A 120 -10.94 -13.91 3.27
CA GLN A 120 -12.33 -13.45 3.33
C GLN A 120 -13.30 -14.57 2.89
N GLU A 121 -13.03 -15.24 1.77
CA GLU A 121 -13.86 -16.36 1.30
C GLU A 121 -13.83 -17.56 2.26
N TYR A 122 -12.67 -17.86 2.84
CA TYR A 122 -12.55 -18.95 3.82
C TYR A 122 -13.35 -18.64 5.09
N ASN A 123 -13.19 -17.43 5.64
CA ASN A 123 -13.95 -16.98 6.79
C ASN A 123 -15.45 -16.97 6.50
N ARG A 124 -15.87 -16.56 5.29
CA ARG A 124 -17.26 -16.70 4.82
C ARG A 124 -17.72 -18.15 4.93
N LEU A 125 -17.06 -19.07 4.26
CA LEU A 125 -17.46 -20.49 4.23
C LEU A 125 -17.48 -21.13 5.63
N ALA A 126 -16.51 -20.81 6.49
CA ALA A 126 -16.48 -21.33 7.85
C ALA A 126 -17.68 -20.84 8.68
N ASN A 127 -17.99 -19.55 8.61
CA ASN A 127 -19.15 -18.96 9.31
C ASN A 127 -20.47 -19.55 8.79
N LEU A 128 -20.60 -19.71 7.47
CA LEU A 128 -21.72 -20.38 6.81
C LEU A 128 -21.92 -21.80 7.34
N TYR A 129 -20.84 -22.59 7.38
CA TYR A 129 -20.88 -24.00 7.77
C TYR A 129 -21.26 -24.19 9.24
N ILE A 130 -20.64 -23.42 10.14
CA ILE A 130 -20.90 -23.52 11.58
C ILE A 130 -22.35 -23.14 11.88
N ALA A 131 -22.86 -22.05 11.30
CA ALA A 131 -24.23 -21.60 11.49
C ALA A 131 -25.25 -22.65 11.01
N SER A 132 -25.02 -23.22 9.82
CA SER A 132 -25.90 -24.26 9.27
C SER A 132 -25.90 -25.53 10.14
N TYR A 133 -24.72 -26.00 10.56
CA TYR A 133 -24.61 -27.20 11.38
C TYR A 133 -25.30 -27.04 12.74
N GLN A 134 -25.09 -25.90 13.42
CA GLN A 134 -25.70 -25.64 14.72
C GLN A 134 -27.22 -25.49 14.65
N LEU A 135 -27.76 -24.86 13.59
CA LEU A 135 -29.21 -24.67 13.47
C LEU A 135 -29.96 -25.98 13.28
N HIS A 136 -29.33 -26.97 12.65
CA HIS A 136 -29.95 -28.24 12.32
C HIS A 136 -29.57 -29.38 13.28
N SER A 137 -28.83 -29.11 14.36
CA SER A 137 -28.39 -30.15 15.31
C SER A 137 -29.45 -30.56 16.32
N SER A 138 -30.55 -29.80 16.45
CA SER A 138 -31.66 -30.08 17.37
C SER A 138 -33.01 -29.89 16.69
N LEU A 139 -34.02 -30.62 17.17
CA LEU A 139 -35.43 -30.46 16.83
C LEU A 139 -36.24 -29.82 17.96
N GLU A 140 -35.61 -29.46 19.07
CA GLU A 140 -36.26 -28.74 20.17
C GLU A 140 -36.36 -27.25 19.82
N LEU A 141 -37.57 -26.70 19.87
CA LEU A 141 -37.82 -25.31 19.44
C LEU A 141 -37.00 -24.30 20.24
N GLU A 142 -36.90 -24.49 21.57
CA GLU A 142 -36.12 -23.61 22.45
C GLU A 142 -34.64 -23.61 22.08
N GLU A 143 -34.09 -24.78 21.76
CA GLU A 143 -32.69 -24.93 21.35
C GLU A 143 -32.43 -24.24 20.00
N VAL A 144 -33.31 -24.42 19.03
CA VAL A 144 -33.20 -23.75 17.73
C VAL A 144 -33.26 -22.22 17.89
N VAL A 145 -34.18 -21.72 18.72
CA VAL A 145 -34.28 -20.27 19.02
C VAL A 145 -33.02 -19.76 19.71
N ARG A 146 -32.41 -20.55 20.61
CA ARG A 146 -31.14 -20.21 21.25
C ARG A 146 -30.01 -20.10 20.23
N VAL A 147 -29.85 -21.09 19.35
CA VAL A 147 -28.81 -21.06 18.30
C VAL A 147 -29.01 -19.87 17.35
N VAL A 148 -30.25 -19.60 16.92
CA VAL A 148 -30.57 -18.41 16.10
C VAL A 148 -30.11 -17.13 16.82
N SER A 149 -30.36 -17.04 18.13
CA SER A 149 -29.98 -15.88 18.93
C SER A 149 -28.46 -15.75 19.07
N GLU A 150 -27.73 -16.85 19.25
CA GLU A 150 -26.26 -16.86 19.28
C GLU A 150 -25.66 -16.44 17.95
N ILE A 151 -26.22 -16.89 16.83
CA ILE A 151 -25.79 -16.45 15.49
C ILE A 151 -26.00 -14.94 15.33
N ILE A 152 -27.16 -14.42 15.76
CA ILE A 152 -27.44 -12.99 15.69
C ILE A 152 -26.47 -12.19 16.56
N LEU A 153 -26.16 -12.66 17.77
CA LEU A 153 -25.26 -11.98 18.70
C LEU A 153 -23.80 -12.02 18.24
N ASN A 154 -23.30 -13.21 17.87
CA ASN A 154 -21.87 -13.43 17.66
C ASN A 154 -21.41 -13.18 16.23
N LEU A 155 -22.20 -13.60 15.24
CA LEU A 155 -21.82 -13.50 13.83
C LEU A 155 -22.33 -12.20 13.21
N ILE A 156 -23.58 -11.84 13.49
CA ILE A 156 -24.20 -10.62 12.97
C ILE A 156 -23.89 -9.40 13.86
N GLY A 157 -23.71 -9.59 15.17
CA GLY A 157 -23.48 -8.47 16.10
C GLY A 157 -24.73 -7.66 16.42
N GLY A 158 -25.91 -8.29 16.42
CA GLY A 158 -27.17 -7.68 16.84
C GLY A 158 -27.26 -7.60 18.36
N ARG A 159 -27.15 -6.39 18.94
CA ARG A 159 -27.20 -6.13 20.39
C ARG A 159 -28.62 -6.03 20.93
N ALA A 160 -29.57 -5.58 20.11
CA ALA A 160 -30.99 -5.59 20.45
C ALA A 160 -31.78 -6.13 19.27
N PHE A 161 -32.49 -7.24 19.46
CA PHE A 161 -33.30 -7.86 18.42
C PHE A 161 -34.46 -8.66 18.99
N VAL A 162 -35.44 -8.94 18.14
CA VAL A 162 -36.62 -9.75 18.47
C VAL A 162 -36.90 -10.73 17.34
N LEU A 163 -37.10 -12.00 17.70
CA LEU A 163 -37.59 -13.05 16.82
C LEU A 163 -39.11 -13.11 16.93
N PHE A 164 -39.77 -13.01 15.79
CA PHE A 164 -41.21 -13.17 15.65
C PHE A 164 -41.53 -14.44 14.89
N LEU A 165 -42.52 -15.20 15.34
CA LEU A 165 -43.06 -16.34 14.62
C LEU A 165 -44.47 -16.06 14.12
N ARG A 166 -44.82 -16.66 12.98
CA ARG A 166 -46.11 -16.47 12.33
C ARG A 166 -47.19 -17.27 13.05
N LYS A 167 -48.24 -16.58 13.51
CA LYS A 167 -49.51 -17.17 13.99
C LYS A 167 -50.65 -16.65 13.12
N GLY A 168 -51.11 -17.48 12.17
CA GLY A 168 -52.12 -17.11 11.18
C GLY A 168 -51.65 -15.98 10.25
N ARG A 169 -52.25 -14.77 10.39
CA ARG A 169 -51.90 -13.56 9.62
C ARG A 169 -51.10 -12.53 10.42
N LYS A 170 -50.62 -12.89 11.61
CA LYS A 170 -49.83 -12.03 12.48
C LYS A 170 -48.48 -12.67 12.81
N TYR A 171 -47.51 -11.85 13.14
CA TYR A 171 -46.19 -12.20 13.65
C TYR A 171 -46.16 -11.85 15.14
N VAL A 172 -45.95 -12.85 15.98
CA VAL A 172 -45.97 -12.72 17.45
C VAL A 172 -44.52 -12.82 17.95
N PRO A 173 -44.06 -11.91 18.83
CA PRO A 173 -42.72 -12.02 19.39
C PRO A 173 -42.62 -13.27 20.27
N VAL A 174 -41.60 -14.08 20.06
CA VAL A 174 -41.37 -15.33 20.81
C VAL A 174 -40.06 -15.33 21.57
N HIS A 175 -39.11 -14.50 21.16
CA HIS A 175 -37.83 -14.34 21.82
C HIS A 175 -37.25 -12.98 21.47
N GLY A 176 -36.41 -12.44 22.35
CA GLY A 176 -35.67 -11.22 22.07
C GLY A 176 -34.55 -11.00 23.07
N TYR A 177 -33.61 -10.16 22.66
CA TYR A 177 -32.43 -9.81 23.43
C TYR A 177 -32.25 -8.28 23.43
N GLY A 178 -31.75 -7.72 24.53
CA GLY A 178 -31.42 -6.30 24.63
C GLY A 178 -32.61 -5.33 24.54
N CYS A 179 -33.84 -5.82 24.65
CA CYS A 179 -35.08 -5.02 24.62
C CYS A 179 -36.23 -5.70 25.37
N GLU A 180 -37.26 -4.94 25.74
CA GLU A 180 -38.50 -5.43 26.35
C GLU A 180 -39.41 -6.05 25.27
N TRP A 181 -39.10 -7.27 24.83
CA TRP A 181 -39.79 -7.91 23.71
C TRP A 181 -41.14 -8.52 24.11
N GLN A 182 -41.32 -8.89 25.38
CA GLN A 182 -42.55 -9.51 25.88
C GLN A 182 -43.76 -8.57 25.85
N THR A 183 -43.53 -7.25 25.88
CA THR A 183 -44.58 -6.23 25.81
C THR A 183 -44.84 -5.76 24.38
N MET A 184 -44.07 -6.22 23.39
CA MET A 184 -44.21 -5.80 22.00
C MET A 184 -45.50 -6.36 21.38
N PRO A 185 -46.24 -5.53 20.61
CA PRO A 185 -47.46 -5.99 19.97
C PRO A 185 -47.16 -6.93 18.80
N ALA A 186 -48.09 -7.86 18.54
CA ALA A 186 -48.05 -8.67 17.33
C ALA A 186 -48.26 -7.81 16.07
N VAL A 187 -47.48 -8.05 15.03
CA VAL A 187 -47.49 -7.29 13.78
C VAL A 187 -48.30 -8.02 12.72
N ARG A 188 -49.16 -7.32 11.96
CA ARG A 188 -49.92 -7.97 10.87
C ARG A 188 -49.04 -8.15 9.64
N HIS A 189 -49.29 -9.23 8.90
CA HIS A 189 -48.64 -9.47 7.61
C HIS A 189 -48.87 -8.30 6.64
N GLY A 190 -47.79 -7.77 6.04
CA GLY A 190 -47.83 -6.60 5.16
C GLY A 190 -47.86 -5.23 5.85
N GLU A 191 -47.94 -5.18 7.19
CA GLU A 191 -48.00 -3.94 7.97
C GLU A 191 -46.63 -3.53 8.53
N GLY A 192 -46.26 -2.26 8.38
CA GLY A 192 -44.95 -1.75 8.83
C GLY A 192 -43.77 -2.34 8.05
N ILE A 193 -42.54 -1.99 8.46
CA ILE A 193 -41.31 -2.50 7.81
C ILE A 193 -41.20 -4.02 8.00
N LEU A 194 -41.50 -4.51 9.20
CA LEU A 194 -41.48 -5.92 9.54
C LEU A 194 -42.49 -6.72 8.69
N GLY A 195 -43.75 -6.28 8.63
CA GLY A 195 -44.77 -6.99 7.85
C GLY A 195 -44.53 -6.92 6.34
N LYS A 196 -43.93 -5.84 5.82
CA LYS A 196 -43.51 -5.73 4.41
C LYS A 196 -42.38 -6.70 4.09
N ALA A 197 -41.34 -6.76 4.92
CA ALA A 197 -40.27 -7.74 4.78
C ALA A 197 -40.81 -9.17 4.74
N ALA A 198 -41.82 -9.48 5.57
CA ALA A 198 -42.51 -10.75 5.52
C ALA A 198 -43.25 -11.02 4.21
N SER A 199 -43.93 -10.00 3.68
CA SER A 199 -44.76 -10.13 2.48
C SER A 199 -43.92 -10.27 1.21
N GLU A 200 -42.77 -9.61 1.16
CA GLU A 200 -41.85 -9.65 0.02
C GLU A 200 -40.88 -10.82 0.12
N GLY A 201 -40.61 -11.32 1.32
CA GLY A 201 -39.61 -12.36 1.56
C GLY A 201 -38.17 -11.87 1.36
N VAL A 202 -37.96 -10.55 1.39
CA VAL A 202 -36.65 -9.90 1.20
C VAL A 202 -36.24 -9.19 2.49
N THR A 203 -34.95 -9.22 2.82
CA THR A 203 -34.40 -8.48 3.95
C THR A 203 -34.55 -6.98 3.72
N HIS A 204 -35.22 -6.29 4.65
CA HIS A 204 -35.31 -4.83 4.65
C HIS A 204 -34.25 -4.26 5.59
N ILE A 205 -33.52 -3.28 5.09
CA ILE A 205 -32.50 -2.56 5.84
C ILE A 205 -32.90 -1.09 5.82
N ASP A 206 -33.09 -0.51 7.00
CA ASP A 206 -33.32 0.92 7.10
C ASP A 206 -32.07 1.66 6.61
N SER A 207 -32.26 2.67 5.78
CA SER A 207 -31.18 3.41 5.12
C SER A 207 -30.36 4.26 6.09
N ASN A 208 -30.77 4.34 7.37
CA ASN A 208 -30.08 5.03 8.46
C ASN A 208 -29.56 4.02 9.50
N ILE A 209 -28.24 3.82 9.59
CA ILE A 209 -27.56 2.99 10.62
C ILE A 209 -26.40 3.81 11.21
N PRO A 210 -26.02 3.73 12.51
CA PRO A 210 -26.76 3.53 13.75
C PRO A 210 -26.78 4.81 14.64
N GLY A 211 -27.87 5.04 15.41
CA GLY A 211 -27.97 6.13 16.41
C GLY A 211 -29.22 7.01 16.32
N SER A 212 -30.02 6.87 15.26
CA SER A 212 -31.26 7.64 15.10
C SER A 212 -32.33 7.17 16.09
N ARG A 213 -32.42 7.89 17.21
CA ARG A 213 -33.43 7.76 18.27
C ARG A 213 -34.83 8.24 17.86
N GLU A 214 -35.11 8.48 16.57
CA GLU A 214 -36.29 9.29 16.20
C GLU A 214 -37.44 8.53 15.53
N ARG A 215 -37.28 7.26 15.15
CA ARG A 215 -38.42 6.37 14.83
C ARG A 215 -38.11 4.99 15.39
N GLY A 216 -38.87 4.54 16.39
CA GLY A 216 -38.65 3.28 17.13
C GLY A 216 -38.87 1.98 16.34
N GLY A 217 -38.47 1.94 15.06
CA GLY A 217 -38.50 0.76 14.21
C GLY A 217 -37.17 0.00 14.18
N PRO A 218 -37.17 -1.26 13.71
CA PRO A 218 -35.96 -2.04 13.56
C PRO A 218 -35.07 -1.52 12.41
N ALA A 219 -33.76 -1.54 12.62
CA ALA A 219 -32.77 -1.20 11.60
C ALA A 219 -32.69 -2.27 10.50
N VAL A 220 -32.90 -3.55 10.84
CA VAL A 220 -32.95 -4.64 9.87
C VAL A 220 -34.10 -5.57 10.18
N CYS A 221 -34.86 -5.96 9.15
CA CYS A 221 -35.85 -7.03 9.22
C CYS A 221 -35.45 -8.17 8.27
N ILE A 222 -35.13 -9.32 8.85
CA ILE A 222 -34.72 -10.53 8.14
C ILE A 222 -35.90 -11.51 8.13
N PRO A 223 -36.58 -11.72 6.99
CA PRO A 223 -37.65 -12.70 6.92
C PRO A 223 -37.07 -14.12 6.94
N LEU A 224 -37.69 -14.99 7.72
CA LEU A 224 -37.36 -16.41 7.79
C LEU A 224 -38.29 -17.15 6.82
N THR A 225 -37.79 -17.41 5.60
CA THR A 225 -38.58 -17.94 4.49
C THR A 225 -38.18 -19.36 4.11
N LEU A 226 -39.18 -20.24 3.97
CA LEU A 226 -39.03 -21.59 3.43
C LEU A 226 -40.03 -21.80 2.29
N GLU A 227 -39.56 -22.24 1.12
CA GLU A 227 -40.40 -22.47 -0.08
C GLU A 227 -41.35 -21.30 -0.42
N GLY A 228 -40.87 -20.07 -0.30
CA GLY A 228 -41.64 -18.85 -0.59
C GLY A 228 -42.68 -18.47 0.48
N ARG A 229 -42.72 -19.17 1.63
CA ARG A 229 -43.54 -18.78 2.79
C ARG A 229 -42.66 -18.27 3.92
N THR A 230 -42.98 -17.07 4.40
CA THR A 230 -42.37 -16.50 5.61
C THR A 230 -43.02 -17.10 6.86
N MET A 231 -42.22 -17.84 7.64
CA MET A 231 -42.63 -18.49 8.90
C MET A 231 -42.30 -17.65 10.12
N GLY A 232 -41.32 -16.76 10.02
CA GLY A 232 -40.93 -15.86 11.09
C GLY A 232 -40.15 -14.67 10.57
N ILE A 233 -39.80 -13.74 11.46
CA ILE A 233 -38.99 -12.57 11.13
C ILE A 233 -38.07 -12.27 12.31
N VAL A 234 -36.80 -11.99 12.01
CA VAL A 234 -35.86 -11.40 12.97
C VAL A 234 -35.82 -9.89 12.73
N ALA A 235 -36.11 -9.11 13.76
CA ALA A 235 -36.04 -7.66 13.73
C ALA A 235 -34.90 -7.18 14.62
N ILE A 236 -33.85 -6.61 14.03
CA ILE A 236 -32.68 -6.07 14.73
C ILE A 236 -32.86 -4.56 14.88
N TYR A 237 -32.84 -4.08 16.13
CA TYR A 237 -33.00 -2.67 16.49
C TYR A 237 -31.65 -1.97 16.71
N GLN A 238 -30.65 -2.69 17.22
CA GLN A 238 -29.34 -2.12 17.52
C GLN A 238 -28.22 -3.13 17.22
N PHE A 239 -27.13 -2.65 16.62
CA PHE A 239 -25.88 -3.40 16.44
C PHE A 239 -24.82 -3.02 17.49
N LEU A 240 -23.76 -3.81 17.62
CA LEU A 240 -22.60 -3.50 18.47
C LEU A 240 -21.92 -2.18 18.08
N GLU A 241 -21.38 -1.46 19.08
CA GLU A 241 -20.84 -0.09 18.95
C GLU A 241 -19.69 0.07 17.93
N HIS A 242 -19.01 -1.03 17.59
CA HIS A 242 -17.89 -1.05 16.65
C HIS A 242 -18.34 -1.29 15.18
N LYS A 243 -19.63 -1.51 14.94
CA LYS A 243 -20.18 -1.77 13.60
C LYS A 243 -20.68 -0.46 12.97
N GLY A 244 -19.76 0.26 12.34
CA GLY A 244 -20.05 1.57 11.71
C GLY A 244 -21.00 1.50 10.51
N CYS A 245 -21.08 0.36 9.82
CA CYS A 245 -21.98 0.14 8.69
C CYS A 245 -22.29 -1.36 8.51
N ILE A 246 -23.38 -1.66 7.78
CA ILE A 246 -23.69 -3.01 7.31
C ILE A 246 -22.89 -3.29 6.04
N THR A 247 -22.10 -4.36 6.07
CA THR A 247 -21.22 -4.81 4.98
C THR A 247 -21.93 -5.79 4.05
N ASP A 248 -21.32 -6.13 2.90
CA ASP A 248 -21.86 -7.15 2.00
C ASP A 248 -21.89 -8.54 2.65
N LEU A 249 -20.89 -8.85 3.48
CA LEU A 249 -20.85 -10.06 4.30
C LEU A 249 -22.08 -10.16 5.20
N ASP A 250 -22.48 -9.05 5.84
CA ASP A 250 -23.65 -9.04 6.71
C ASP A 250 -24.94 -9.34 5.92
N ARG A 251 -25.06 -8.82 4.70
CA ARG A 251 -26.22 -9.07 3.82
C ARG A 251 -26.32 -10.55 3.45
N GLU A 252 -25.20 -11.19 3.14
CA GLU A 252 -25.14 -12.63 2.89
C GLU A 252 -25.53 -13.43 4.13
N LEU A 253 -24.99 -13.07 5.31
CA LEU A 253 -25.35 -13.72 6.58
C LEU A 253 -26.83 -13.57 6.92
N PHE A 254 -27.45 -12.42 6.62
CA PHE A 254 -28.89 -12.24 6.79
C PHE A 254 -29.69 -13.19 5.91
N GLY A 255 -29.34 -13.31 4.63
CA GLY A 255 -30.00 -14.23 3.71
C GLY A 255 -29.87 -15.69 4.17
N LEU A 256 -28.67 -16.07 4.60
CA LEU A 256 -28.40 -17.41 5.12
C LEU A 256 -29.23 -17.73 6.35
N LEU A 257 -29.20 -16.83 7.35
CA LEU A 257 -30.00 -16.98 8.55
C LEU A 257 -31.48 -17.12 8.19
N GLY A 258 -31.96 -16.29 7.26
CA GLY A 258 -33.32 -16.34 6.73
C GLY A 258 -33.74 -17.73 6.24
N VAL A 259 -32.89 -18.40 5.46
CA VAL A 259 -33.19 -19.72 4.89
C VAL A 259 -33.04 -20.84 5.92
N HIS A 260 -31.89 -20.92 6.61
CA HIS A 260 -31.60 -22.03 7.51
C HIS A 260 -32.43 -21.97 8.79
N ALA A 261 -32.61 -20.79 9.39
CA ALA A 261 -33.46 -20.67 10.57
C ALA A 261 -34.92 -20.99 10.23
N ALA A 262 -35.41 -20.61 9.04
CA ALA A 262 -36.75 -20.99 8.61
C ALA A 262 -36.92 -22.51 8.52
N SER A 263 -35.96 -23.20 7.92
CA SER A 263 -35.97 -24.66 7.81
C SER A 263 -35.91 -25.33 9.19
N ALA A 264 -34.97 -24.93 10.05
CA ALA A 264 -34.81 -25.48 11.39
C ALA A 264 -36.02 -25.23 12.29
N LEU A 265 -36.54 -24.00 12.34
CA LEU A 265 -37.73 -23.66 13.11
C LEU A 265 -38.94 -24.44 12.62
N THR A 266 -39.11 -24.59 11.30
CA THR A 266 -40.22 -25.37 10.74
C THR A 266 -40.10 -26.85 11.14
N ALA A 267 -38.91 -27.43 11.08
CA ALA A 267 -38.68 -28.81 11.50
C ALA A 267 -38.98 -29.00 13.00
N ALA A 268 -38.53 -28.08 13.86
CA ALA A 268 -38.80 -28.12 15.29
C ALA A 268 -40.30 -27.97 15.61
N MET A 269 -41.00 -27.04 14.96
CA MET A 269 -42.45 -26.86 15.12
C MET A 269 -43.23 -28.09 14.65
N LEU A 270 -42.85 -28.69 13.51
CA LEU A 270 -43.47 -29.92 13.03
C LEU A 270 -43.22 -31.08 13.99
N TYR A 271 -41.99 -31.22 14.48
CA TYR A 271 -41.63 -32.27 15.43
C TYR A 271 -42.45 -32.17 16.73
N ALA A 272 -42.53 -30.98 17.32
CA ALA A 272 -43.37 -30.71 18.49
C ALA A 272 -44.86 -31.06 18.24
N SER A 273 -45.38 -30.74 17.06
CA SER A 273 -46.76 -31.09 16.68
C SER A 273 -46.99 -32.59 16.51
N THR A 274 -45.99 -33.34 16.05
CA THR A 274 -46.09 -34.79 15.85
C THR A 274 -45.89 -35.60 17.13
N ASP A 275 -45.13 -35.11 18.09
CA ASP A 275 -44.84 -35.79 19.36
C ASP A 275 -45.95 -35.61 20.42
N GLY A 276 -47.12 -35.09 20.00
CA GLY A 276 -48.29 -34.91 20.87
C GLY A 276 -48.18 -33.74 21.85
N LEU A 277 -47.21 -32.84 21.66
CA LEU A 277 -46.97 -31.68 22.52
C LEU A 277 -47.76 -30.42 22.14
N VAL A 278 -48.64 -30.49 21.13
CA VAL A 278 -49.39 -29.32 20.67
C VAL A 278 -50.89 -29.54 20.81
N ASP A 279 -51.43 -29.09 21.93
CA ASP A 279 -52.58 -28.19 21.86
C ASP A 279 -51.99 -26.82 21.48
N GLU A 280 -52.40 -26.22 20.35
CA GLU A 280 -51.78 -25.04 19.68
C GLU A 280 -51.79 -23.72 20.52
N ALA A 281 -52.02 -23.83 21.82
CA ALA A 281 -52.12 -22.73 22.78
C ALA A 281 -50.99 -22.72 23.84
N ASP A 282 -50.51 -23.87 24.32
CA ASP A 282 -49.80 -23.91 25.61
C ASP A 282 -48.27 -23.71 25.55
N GLU A 283 -47.60 -24.19 24.51
CA GLU A 283 -46.12 -24.15 24.46
C GLU A 283 -45.58 -22.74 24.16
N PHE A 284 -46.31 -21.99 23.32
CA PHE A 284 -46.01 -20.57 23.07
C PHE A 284 -46.25 -19.69 24.31
N GLU A 285 -47.24 -20.02 25.16
CA GLU A 285 -47.44 -19.33 26.44
C GLU A 285 -46.36 -19.69 27.46
N LYS A 286 -45.88 -20.93 27.50
CA LYS A 286 -44.76 -21.31 28.39
C LYS A 286 -43.46 -20.57 28.04
N ILE A 287 -43.12 -20.48 26.76
CA ILE A 287 -41.93 -19.75 26.30
C ILE A 287 -42.11 -18.23 26.47
N ALA A 288 -43.30 -17.68 26.18
CA ALA A 288 -43.57 -16.25 26.38
C ALA A 288 -43.69 -15.82 27.85
N SER A 289 -44.07 -16.73 28.76
CA SER A 289 -44.26 -16.44 30.19
C SER A 289 -43.01 -16.60 31.05
N GLY A 290 -41.89 -17.08 30.48
CA GLY A 290 -40.61 -17.18 31.18
C GLY A 290 -40.65 -18.07 32.43
N LYS A 291 -41.50 -19.10 32.44
CA LYS A 291 -41.53 -20.10 33.51
C LYS A 291 -40.99 -21.42 33.01
N SER A 292 -39.73 -21.67 33.35
CA SER A 292 -39.18 -23.03 33.48
C SER A 292 -39.85 -23.77 34.63
#